data_AF-A0A939XKF3-F1
#
_entry.id   AF-A0A939XKF3-F1
#
_cell.length_a   1.000
_cell.length_b   1.000
_cell.length_c   1.000
_cell.angle_alpha   90.00
_cell.angle_beta   90.00
_cell.angle_gamma   90.00
#
_symmetry.space_group_name_H-M   'P 1'
#
loop_
_entity.id
_entity.type
_entity.pdbx_description
1 polymer ?
#
loop_
_entity_poly.entity_id
_entity_poly.type
_entity_poly.pdbx_seq_one_letter_code
_entity_poly.pdbx_strand_id
1 'polypeptide(L)'
;MTPSRYTLLQSQLQNRVLLLDGAMGSLIQQYNLSEEDFTGDKFVGVTLQMKGNNDILNITKPQVIKEIHSRYLEAGCDIIETNTFNGTSISQADYNTQKYVYEINFNGAKNARETADKYSTPEKPRFVAGSMGPTNKTASMSPDVNNPGFREVTFDDMVNAYTEQVRGLLDGGVDIFLVETCFDTINIKAALYAINQELEKRDIDKCPIMVSATIADKSGRTLAGQTVEALLYSVSH
;
A
#
# COMPACT_ATOMS: atom_id res chain seq x y z
N MET A 1 -8.44 10.15 28.65
CA MET A 1 -8.53 10.16 27.17
C MET A 1 -7.75 8.97 26.66
N THR A 2 -8.30 8.20 25.73
CA THR A 2 -7.55 7.16 25.03
C THR A 2 -6.42 7.82 24.24
N PRO A 3 -5.14 7.41 24.41
CA PRO A 3 -4.04 8.00 23.66
C PRO A 3 -4.25 7.81 22.16
N SER A 4 -3.80 8.77 21.36
CA SER A 4 -3.86 8.67 19.90
C SER A 4 -3.07 7.45 19.41
N ARG A 5 -3.46 6.91 18.26
CA ARG A 5 -2.75 5.80 17.60
C ARG A 5 -1.29 6.12 17.33
N TYR A 6 -1.01 7.35 16.89
CA TYR A 6 0.34 7.88 16.74
C TYR A 6 1.15 7.79 18.05
N THR A 7 0.58 8.26 19.16
CA THR A 7 1.25 8.24 20.47
C THR A 7 1.54 6.81 20.94
N LEU A 8 0.59 5.90 20.73
CA LEU A 8 0.76 4.48 21.06
C LEU A 8 1.89 3.85 20.24
N LEU A 9 1.94 4.12 18.93
CA LEU A 9 2.99 3.60 18.06
C LEU A 9 4.38 4.10 18.50
N GLN A 10 4.52 5.42 18.71
CA GLN A 10 5.77 6.03 19.15
C GLN A 10 6.24 5.45 20.49
N SER A 11 5.32 5.28 21.45
CA SER A 11 5.64 4.66 22.72
C SER A 11 6.13 3.21 22.55
N GLN A 12 5.49 2.41 21.71
CA GLN A 12 5.92 1.04 21.47
C GLN A 12 7.30 0.97 20.81
N LEU A 13 7.56 1.80 19.78
CA LEU A 13 8.84 1.87 19.08
C LEU A 13 10.01 2.26 20.00
N GLN A 14 9.77 3.08 21.03
CA GLN A 14 10.81 3.45 22.00
C GLN A 14 11.17 2.31 22.96
N ASN A 15 10.27 1.37 23.18
CA ASN A 15 10.43 0.32 24.19
C ASN A 15 10.86 -1.03 23.59
N ARG A 16 10.54 -1.30 22.32
CA ARG A 16 10.86 -2.58 21.67
C ARG A 16 10.82 -2.48 20.15
N VAL A 17 11.41 -3.48 19.50
CA VAL A 17 11.22 -3.72 18.07
C VAL A 17 9.78 -4.19 17.81
N LEU A 18 9.17 -3.63 16.77
CA LEU A 18 7.86 -4.05 16.27
C LEU A 18 8.02 -4.97 15.08
N LEU A 19 7.18 -6.00 15.01
CA LEU A 19 7.18 -6.96 13.91
C LEU A 19 6.11 -6.57 12.87
N LEU A 20 6.56 -6.29 11.64
CA LEU A 20 5.70 -6.18 10.45
C LEU A 20 5.34 -7.59 9.96
N ASP A 21 4.18 -7.73 9.30
CA ASP A 21 3.77 -9.00 8.72
C ASP A 21 4.57 -9.37 7.46
N GLY A 22 4.09 -10.38 6.73
CA GLY A 22 4.78 -10.93 5.57
C GLY A 22 3.92 -10.91 4.31
N ALA A 23 4.36 -11.65 3.30
CA ALA A 23 3.76 -11.64 1.98
C ALA A 23 2.28 -12.10 1.95
N MET A 24 1.38 -11.13 1.72
CA MET A 24 -0.04 -11.36 1.40
C MET A 24 -0.22 -12.23 0.15
N GLY A 25 0.44 -11.87 -0.97
CA GLY A 25 0.27 -12.56 -2.26
C GLY A 25 0.64 -14.05 -2.21
N SER A 26 1.71 -14.41 -1.50
CA SER A 26 2.13 -15.81 -1.36
C SER A 26 1.13 -16.66 -0.58
N LEU A 27 0.44 -16.07 0.41
CA LEU A 27 -0.62 -16.76 1.15
C LEU A 27 -1.91 -16.86 0.34
N ILE A 28 -2.27 -15.83 -0.42
CA ILE A 28 -3.42 -15.88 -1.35
C ILE A 28 -3.28 -17.06 -2.32
N GLN A 29 -2.07 -17.30 -2.86
CA GLN A 29 -1.83 -18.43 -3.78
C GLN A 29 -2.19 -19.80 -3.16
N GLN A 30 -2.10 -19.97 -1.84
CA GLN A 30 -2.43 -21.22 -1.17
C GLN A 30 -3.93 -21.54 -1.14
N TYR A 31 -4.79 -20.53 -1.32
CA TYR A 31 -6.24 -20.71 -1.39
C TYR A 31 -6.72 -21.23 -2.75
N ASN A 32 -5.84 -21.31 -3.76
CA ASN A 32 -6.14 -21.82 -5.10
C ASN A 32 -7.39 -21.18 -5.73
N LEU A 33 -7.56 -19.86 -5.53
CA LEU A 33 -8.74 -19.12 -5.99
C LEU A 33 -8.91 -19.20 -7.52
N SER A 34 -10.16 -19.32 -7.93
CA SER A 34 -10.63 -19.36 -9.32
C SER A 34 -10.85 -17.95 -9.88
N GLU A 35 -11.10 -17.82 -11.18
CA GLU A 35 -11.40 -16.51 -11.80
C GLU A 35 -12.69 -15.90 -11.21
N GLU A 36 -13.66 -16.76 -10.93
CA GLU A 36 -14.95 -16.43 -10.33
C GLU A 36 -14.77 -15.82 -8.94
N ASP A 37 -13.73 -16.22 -8.20
CA ASP A 37 -13.43 -15.66 -6.89
C ASP A 37 -12.92 -14.21 -6.96
N PHE A 38 -12.17 -13.85 -8.00
CA PHE A 38 -11.71 -12.47 -8.25
C PHE A 38 -12.80 -11.60 -8.87
N THR A 39 -13.68 -12.20 -9.67
CA THR A 39 -14.79 -11.48 -10.31
C THR A 39 -15.93 -11.22 -9.32
N GLY A 40 -16.27 -12.21 -8.50
CA GLY A 40 -17.44 -12.18 -7.61
C GLY A 40 -18.72 -11.78 -8.34
N ASP A 41 -19.72 -11.32 -7.60
CA ASP A 41 -20.98 -10.83 -8.20
C ASP A 41 -20.83 -9.42 -8.78
N LYS A 42 -19.82 -8.66 -8.31
CA LYS A 42 -19.69 -7.23 -8.60
C LYS A 42 -19.03 -6.93 -9.94
N PHE A 43 -18.16 -7.82 -10.42
CA PHE A 43 -17.41 -7.61 -11.66
C PHE A 43 -17.89 -8.53 -12.81
N VAL A 44 -19.08 -9.13 -12.68
CA VAL A 44 -19.74 -9.91 -13.73
C VAL A 44 -20.00 -9.00 -14.94
N GLY A 45 -19.14 -9.08 -15.95
CA GLY A 45 -19.17 -8.22 -17.14
C GLY A 45 -17.88 -7.47 -17.42
N VAL A 46 -16.90 -7.49 -16.52
CA VAL A 46 -15.52 -7.13 -16.87
C VAL A 46 -14.99 -8.21 -17.82
N THR A 47 -14.50 -7.77 -18.98
CA THR A 47 -14.07 -8.67 -20.07
C THR A 47 -12.63 -9.15 -19.94
N LEU A 48 -11.85 -8.51 -19.07
CA LEU A 48 -10.46 -8.86 -18.80
C LEU A 48 -10.37 -9.90 -17.69
N GLN A 49 -9.30 -10.69 -17.73
CA GLN A 49 -8.98 -11.65 -16.68
C GLN A 49 -8.63 -10.91 -15.38
N MET A 50 -9.39 -11.17 -14.32
CA MET A 50 -9.25 -10.59 -13.00
C MET A 50 -8.32 -11.39 -12.09
N LYS A 51 -8.15 -12.69 -12.33
CA LYS A 51 -7.21 -13.51 -11.55
C LYS A 51 -5.80 -12.94 -11.64
N GLY A 52 -5.22 -12.69 -10.46
CA GLY A 52 -3.94 -12.00 -10.31
C GLY A 52 -4.07 -10.59 -9.75
N ASN A 53 -5.24 -9.95 -9.89
CA ASN A 53 -5.56 -8.68 -9.22
C ASN A 53 -5.91 -8.92 -7.74
N ASN A 54 -4.91 -9.25 -6.92
CA ASN A 54 -5.11 -9.61 -5.52
C ASN A 54 -5.83 -8.52 -4.71
N ASP A 55 -5.62 -7.25 -5.05
CA ASP A 55 -6.25 -6.10 -4.39
C ASP A 55 -7.79 -6.15 -4.48
N ILE A 56 -8.36 -6.71 -5.56
CA ILE A 56 -9.82 -6.82 -5.73
C ILE A 56 -10.47 -7.78 -4.71
N LEU A 57 -9.67 -8.70 -4.15
CA LEU A 57 -10.14 -9.65 -3.14
C LEU A 57 -10.54 -8.95 -1.84
N ASN A 58 -10.13 -7.69 -1.62
CA ASN A 58 -10.68 -6.86 -0.54
C ASN A 58 -12.20 -6.71 -0.62
N ILE A 59 -12.75 -6.77 -1.84
CA ILE A 59 -14.18 -6.61 -2.13
C ILE A 59 -14.83 -7.97 -2.34
N THR A 60 -14.23 -8.85 -3.15
CA THR A 60 -14.89 -10.10 -3.57
C THR A 60 -14.69 -11.25 -2.58
N LYS A 61 -13.56 -11.27 -1.85
CA LYS A 61 -13.21 -12.31 -0.87
C LYS A 61 -12.62 -11.72 0.42
N PRO A 62 -13.29 -10.77 1.08
CA PRO A 62 -12.79 -10.12 2.29
C PRO A 62 -12.47 -11.11 3.41
N GLN A 63 -13.17 -12.25 3.47
CA GLN A 63 -12.92 -13.31 4.43
C GLN A 63 -11.53 -13.95 4.27
N VAL A 64 -11.04 -14.13 3.05
CA VAL A 64 -9.70 -14.69 2.77
C VAL A 64 -8.64 -13.71 3.25
N ILE A 65 -8.82 -12.43 2.93
CA ILE A 65 -7.89 -11.37 3.35
C ILE A 65 -7.82 -11.26 4.88
N LYS A 66 -8.98 -11.27 5.57
CA LYS A 66 -9.04 -11.26 7.03
C LYS A 66 -8.39 -12.48 7.66
N GLU A 67 -8.58 -13.67 7.10
CA GLU A 67 -7.95 -14.90 7.58
C GLU A 67 -6.42 -14.81 7.48
N ILE A 68 -5.89 -14.26 6.38
CA ILE A 68 -4.45 -14.04 6.22
C ILE A 68 -3.92 -13.05 7.27
N HIS A 69 -4.60 -11.91 7.49
CA HIS A 69 -4.23 -10.99 8.56
C HIS A 69 -4.25 -11.67 9.94
N SER A 70 -5.29 -12.45 10.24
CA SER A 70 -5.39 -13.22 11.48
C SER A 70 -4.18 -14.13 11.68
N ARG A 71 -3.76 -14.85 10.64
CA ARG A 71 -2.58 -15.74 10.72
C ARG A 71 -1.31 -14.98 11.11
N TYR A 72 -1.09 -13.79 10.57
CA TYR A 72 0.07 -12.96 10.93
C TYR A 72 -0.03 -12.42 12.37
N LEU A 73 -1.22 -11.98 12.78
CA LEU A 73 -1.47 -11.49 14.13
C LEU A 73 -1.32 -12.59 15.20
N GLU A 74 -1.75 -13.81 14.89
CA GLU A 74 -1.57 -15.03 15.71
C GLU A 74 -0.10 -15.41 15.82
N ALA A 75 0.66 -15.27 14.73
CA ALA A 75 2.11 -15.45 14.74
C ALA A 75 2.85 -14.35 15.53
N GLY A 76 2.14 -13.30 15.94
CA GLY A 76 2.65 -12.28 16.85
C GLY A 76 3.05 -10.95 16.20
N CYS A 77 2.73 -10.74 14.92
CA CYS A 77 2.98 -9.46 14.25
C CYS A 77 2.28 -8.31 14.97
N ASP A 78 2.95 -7.16 15.03
CA ASP A 78 2.47 -5.94 15.66
C ASP A 78 1.81 -4.99 14.65
N ILE A 79 2.30 -5.01 13.41
CA ILE A 79 1.82 -4.20 12.30
C ILE A 79 1.42 -5.17 11.19
N ILE A 80 0.24 -4.98 10.61
CA ILE A 80 -0.18 -5.67 9.40
C ILE A 80 -0.35 -4.70 8.26
N GLU A 81 0.08 -5.09 7.07
CA GLU A 81 -0.09 -4.31 5.84
C GLU A 81 -1.47 -4.55 5.24
N THR A 82 -2.09 -3.52 4.68
CA THR A 82 -3.32 -3.67 3.90
C THR A 82 -3.03 -4.38 2.58
N ASN A 83 -3.98 -5.16 2.05
CA ASN A 83 -3.87 -5.77 0.71
C ASN A 83 -4.14 -4.73 -0.39
N THR A 84 -3.30 -3.70 -0.51
CA THR A 84 -3.54 -2.53 -1.37
C THR A 84 -2.32 -2.11 -2.19
N PHE A 85 -1.36 -3.01 -2.37
CA PHE A 85 -0.10 -2.75 -3.06
C PHE A 85 -0.30 -2.14 -4.47
N ASN A 86 -1.30 -2.62 -5.23
CA ASN A 86 -1.66 -2.14 -6.57
C ASN A 86 -2.98 -1.36 -6.56
N GLY A 87 -3.38 -0.81 -5.41
CA GLY A 87 -4.59 -0.02 -5.24
C GLY A 87 -4.51 1.38 -5.85
N THR A 88 -3.99 1.55 -7.06
CA THR A 88 -3.91 2.84 -7.76
C THR A 88 -4.61 2.76 -9.12
N SER A 89 -5.08 3.89 -9.64
CA SER A 89 -5.72 3.93 -10.97
C SER A 89 -4.76 3.52 -12.09
N ILE A 90 -3.46 3.75 -11.92
CA ILE A 90 -2.41 3.33 -12.85
C ILE A 90 -2.31 1.80 -12.89
N SER A 91 -2.16 1.13 -11.75
CA SER A 91 -2.08 -0.34 -11.72
C SER A 91 -3.40 -1.01 -12.09
N GLN A 92 -4.53 -0.47 -11.63
CA GLN A 92 -5.84 -1.04 -11.90
C GLN A 92 -6.29 -0.88 -13.36
N ALA A 93 -5.55 -0.10 -14.17
CA ALA A 93 -5.80 -0.01 -15.61
C ALA A 93 -5.56 -1.33 -16.35
N ASP A 94 -4.62 -2.16 -15.88
CA ASP A 94 -4.34 -3.49 -16.46
C ASP A 94 -5.55 -4.44 -16.35
N TYR A 95 -6.48 -4.15 -15.44
CA TYR A 95 -7.70 -4.92 -15.17
C TYR A 95 -8.99 -4.16 -15.52
N ASN A 96 -8.90 -2.94 -16.04
CA ASN A 96 -10.04 -2.04 -16.32
C ASN A 96 -10.92 -1.77 -15.07
N THR A 97 -10.28 -1.62 -13.91
CA THR A 97 -10.93 -1.43 -12.61
C THR A 97 -10.57 -0.10 -11.94
N GLN A 98 -10.06 0.88 -12.68
CA GLN A 98 -9.64 2.19 -12.15
C GLN A 98 -10.74 2.88 -11.32
N LYS A 99 -12.01 2.76 -11.74
CA LYS A 99 -13.15 3.36 -11.03
C LYS A 99 -13.42 2.78 -9.62
N TYR A 100 -12.75 1.69 -9.26
CA TYR A 100 -12.92 1.01 -7.98
C TYR A 100 -11.74 1.24 -7.01
N VAL A 101 -10.77 2.08 -7.38
CA VAL A 101 -9.56 2.32 -6.59
C VAL A 101 -9.88 2.78 -5.18
N TYR A 102 -10.74 3.79 -5.00
CA TYR A 102 -11.16 4.19 -3.66
C TYR A 102 -11.76 3.01 -2.86
N GLU A 103 -12.65 2.23 -3.48
CA GLU A 103 -13.34 1.13 -2.81
C GLU A 103 -12.39 -0.02 -2.43
N ILE A 104 -11.43 -0.34 -3.30
CA ILE A 104 -10.37 -1.34 -3.04
C ILE A 104 -9.59 -0.95 -1.79
N ASN A 105 -9.15 0.31 -1.70
CA ASN A 105 -8.33 0.78 -0.60
C ASN A 105 -9.12 0.91 0.70
N PHE A 106 -10.34 1.45 0.63
CA PHE A 106 -11.23 1.54 1.77
C PHE A 106 -11.51 0.17 2.38
N ASN A 107 -11.87 -0.82 1.56
CA ASN A 107 -12.13 -2.17 2.05
C ASN A 107 -10.85 -2.88 2.51
N GLY A 108 -9.72 -2.67 1.85
CA GLY A 108 -8.41 -3.20 2.28
C GLY A 108 -8.03 -2.72 3.67
N ALA A 109 -8.10 -1.41 3.91
CA ALA A 109 -7.87 -0.80 5.20
C ALA A 109 -8.89 -1.25 6.25
N LYS A 110 -10.17 -1.28 5.91
CA LYS A 110 -11.23 -1.75 6.81
C LYS A 110 -11.05 -3.22 7.22
N ASN A 111 -10.73 -4.11 6.28
CA ASN A 111 -10.51 -5.53 6.55
C ASN A 111 -9.33 -5.74 7.50
N ALA A 112 -8.22 -5.01 7.29
CA ALA A 112 -7.08 -5.03 8.19
C ALA A 112 -7.43 -4.45 9.56
N ARG A 113 -8.09 -3.29 9.62
CA ARG A 113 -8.53 -2.62 10.87
C ARG A 113 -9.40 -3.52 11.73
N GLU A 114 -10.47 -4.06 11.16
CA GLU A 114 -11.39 -4.95 11.88
C GLU A 114 -10.67 -6.20 12.42
N THR A 115 -9.62 -6.65 11.75
CA THR A 115 -8.84 -7.80 12.21
C THR A 115 -7.85 -7.37 13.30
N ALA A 116 -7.08 -6.31 13.08
CA ALA A 116 -6.14 -5.76 14.06
C ALA A 116 -6.81 -5.45 15.40
N ASP A 117 -7.99 -4.82 15.38
CA ASP A 117 -8.73 -4.45 16.59
C ASP A 117 -9.15 -5.68 17.42
N LYS A 118 -9.45 -6.82 16.79
CA LYS A 118 -9.77 -8.08 17.50
C LYS A 118 -8.59 -8.67 18.26
N TYR A 119 -7.37 -8.47 17.76
CA TYR A 119 -6.13 -8.99 18.37
C TYR A 119 -5.41 -7.93 19.23
N SER A 120 -5.91 -6.70 19.23
CA SER A 120 -5.32 -5.58 19.95
C SER A 120 -5.70 -5.64 21.44
N THR A 121 -4.70 -5.60 22.32
CA THR A 121 -4.90 -5.43 23.77
C THR A 121 -4.24 -4.12 24.23
N PRO A 122 -4.56 -3.60 25.44
CA PRO A 122 -3.87 -2.43 25.98
C PRO A 122 -2.35 -2.59 26.05
N GLU A 123 -1.87 -3.79 26.37
CA GLU A 123 -0.44 -4.12 26.51
C GLU A 123 0.25 -4.34 25.18
N LYS A 124 -0.49 -4.88 24.20
CA LYS A 124 0.03 -5.18 22.87
C LYS A 124 -0.96 -4.66 21.81
N PRO A 125 -0.96 -3.34 21.53
CA PRO A 125 -1.77 -2.80 20.45
C PRO A 125 -1.36 -3.38 19.09
N ARG A 126 -2.29 -3.46 18.15
CA ARG A 126 -2.01 -3.82 16.75
C ARG A 126 -2.21 -2.63 15.84
N PHE A 127 -1.34 -2.47 14.84
CA PHE A 127 -1.35 -1.34 13.93
C PHE A 127 -1.61 -1.79 12.50
N VAL A 128 -2.23 -0.90 11.72
CA VAL A 128 -2.50 -1.13 10.29
C VAL A 128 -1.65 -0.17 9.46
N ALA A 129 -0.83 -0.73 8.57
CA ALA A 129 -0.07 0.02 7.59
C ALA A 129 -0.78 -0.01 6.22
N GLY A 130 -1.13 1.15 5.69
CA GLY A 130 -1.63 1.33 4.34
C GLY A 130 -0.53 1.09 3.32
N SER A 131 -0.48 -0.12 2.75
CA SER A 131 0.45 -0.51 1.69
C SER A 131 0.19 0.31 0.42
N MET A 132 1.24 0.97 -0.08
CA MET A 132 1.24 1.77 -1.29
C MET A 132 2.45 1.36 -2.14
N GLY A 133 2.22 0.51 -3.14
CA GLY A 133 3.27 0.04 -4.03
C GLY A 133 3.70 1.11 -5.06
N PRO A 134 4.73 0.80 -5.87
CA PRO A 134 5.33 1.74 -6.82
C PRO A 134 4.52 1.96 -8.11
N THR A 135 3.37 1.28 -8.26
CA THR A 135 2.63 1.08 -9.53
C THR A 135 3.39 0.20 -10.56
N ASN A 136 2.76 -0.06 -11.70
CA ASN A 136 3.38 -0.73 -12.86
C ASN A 136 4.07 0.26 -13.83
N LYS A 137 4.17 1.55 -13.50
CA LYS A 137 4.79 2.59 -14.35
C LYS A 137 5.89 3.35 -13.61
N THR A 138 6.85 3.89 -14.37
CA THR A 138 7.95 4.72 -13.84
C THR A 138 7.87 6.13 -14.36
N ALA A 139 8.02 7.12 -13.49
CA ALA A 139 8.06 8.53 -13.87
C ALA A 139 9.49 9.02 -14.18
N SER A 140 10.52 8.34 -13.68
CA SER A 140 11.93 8.73 -13.89
C SER A 140 12.58 8.05 -15.10
N MET A 141 12.06 6.90 -15.54
CA MET A 141 12.64 6.09 -16.62
C MET A 141 11.70 5.99 -17.82
N SER A 142 12.29 6.01 -19.03
CA SER A 142 11.55 5.68 -20.25
C SER A 142 11.47 4.16 -20.41
N PRO A 143 10.30 3.60 -20.75
CA PRO A 143 10.21 2.20 -21.16
C PRO A 143 10.75 1.97 -22.59
N ASP A 144 10.90 3.03 -23.40
CA ASP A 144 11.41 2.94 -24.76
C ASP A 144 12.90 3.31 -24.78
N VAL A 145 13.75 2.30 -24.96
CA VAL A 145 15.21 2.45 -25.04
C VAL A 145 15.66 3.35 -26.20
N ASN A 146 14.82 3.49 -27.25
CA ASN A 146 15.12 4.34 -28.40
C ASN A 146 14.67 5.79 -28.19
N ASN A 147 13.87 6.05 -27.16
CA ASN A 147 13.38 7.38 -26.81
C ASN A 147 13.57 7.66 -25.31
N PRO A 148 14.78 8.05 -24.86
CA PRO A 148 15.09 8.23 -23.45
C PRO A 148 14.32 9.38 -22.79
N GLY A 149 13.75 10.30 -23.57
CA GLY A 149 12.93 11.41 -23.08
C GLY A 149 11.46 11.07 -22.85
N PHE A 150 10.97 9.95 -23.39
CA PHE A 150 9.57 9.55 -23.24
C PHE A 150 9.24 9.12 -21.81
N ARG A 151 8.04 9.43 -21.35
CA ARG A 151 7.47 8.97 -20.07
C ARG A 151 6.01 8.56 -20.32
N GLU A 152 5.62 7.41 -19.81
CA GLU A 152 4.22 6.94 -19.92
C GLU A 152 3.27 7.68 -18.99
N VAL A 153 3.82 8.26 -17.93
CA VAL A 153 3.09 8.92 -16.85
C VAL A 153 3.85 10.16 -16.40
N THR A 154 3.11 11.19 -16.04
CA THR A 154 3.68 12.41 -15.45
C THR A 154 3.67 12.34 -13.92
N PHE A 155 4.33 13.31 -13.28
CA PHE A 155 4.25 13.47 -11.82
C PHE A 155 2.81 13.71 -11.36
N ASP A 156 2.04 14.52 -12.09
CA ASP A 156 0.65 14.83 -11.74
C ASP A 156 -0.25 13.61 -11.88
N ASP A 157 -0.04 12.75 -12.88
CA ASP A 157 -0.76 11.48 -13.02
C ASP A 157 -0.53 10.58 -11.80
N MET A 158 0.73 10.47 -11.36
CA MET A 158 1.11 9.72 -10.16
C MET A 158 0.49 10.30 -8.89
N VAL A 159 0.56 11.62 -8.71
CA VAL A 159 -0.06 12.31 -7.56
C VAL A 159 -1.57 12.05 -7.53
N ASN A 160 -2.25 12.14 -8.67
CA ASN A 160 -3.69 11.87 -8.76
C ASN A 160 -4.02 10.43 -8.38
N ALA A 161 -3.25 9.46 -8.90
CA ALA A 161 -3.45 8.04 -8.61
C ALA A 161 -3.23 7.71 -7.12
N TYR A 162 -2.16 8.24 -6.53
CA TYR A 162 -1.89 8.06 -5.09
C TYR A 162 -2.88 8.82 -4.21
N THR A 163 -3.37 9.99 -4.64
CA THR A 163 -4.37 10.77 -3.88
C THR A 163 -5.66 9.97 -3.69
N GLU A 164 -6.12 9.28 -4.74
CA GLU A 164 -7.31 8.43 -4.65
C GLU A 164 -7.10 7.25 -3.68
N GLN A 165 -5.92 6.61 -3.75
CA GLN A 165 -5.52 5.56 -2.83
C GLN A 165 -5.50 6.04 -1.38
N VAL A 166 -4.83 7.16 -1.11
CA VAL A 166 -4.68 7.77 0.22
C VAL A 166 -6.04 8.03 0.85
N ARG A 167 -7.00 8.58 0.09
CA ARG A 167 -8.36 8.81 0.58
C ARG A 167 -9.01 7.53 1.08
N GLY A 168 -8.99 6.47 0.27
CA GLY A 168 -9.54 5.17 0.66
C GLY A 168 -8.88 4.60 1.91
N LEU A 169 -7.54 4.68 2.00
CA LEU A 169 -6.79 4.19 3.15
C LEU A 169 -7.11 4.99 4.44
N LEU A 170 -7.17 6.33 4.38
CA LEU A 170 -7.55 7.17 5.51
C LEU A 170 -8.95 6.83 6.00
N ASP A 171 -9.92 6.80 5.09
CA ASP A 171 -11.32 6.55 5.41
C ASP A 171 -11.54 5.12 5.93
N GLY A 172 -10.70 4.17 5.51
CA GLY A 172 -10.69 2.80 6.04
C GLY A 172 -9.93 2.63 7.36
N GLY A 173 -9.26 3.68 7.86
CA GLY A 173 -8.70 3.73 9.21
C GLY A 173 -7.29 3.14 9.37
N VAL A 174 -6.40 3.36 8.40
CA VAL A 174 -4.97 3.02 8.58
C VAL A 174 -4.32 3.86 9.69
N ASP A 175 -3.33 3.28 10.39
CA ASP A 175 -2.54 4.01 11.38
C ASP A 175 -1.28 4.64 10.78
N ILE A 176 -0.75 4.04 9.71
CA ILE A 176 0.55 4.35 9.11
C ILE A 176 0.38 4.28 7.59
N PHE A 177 1.03 5.15 6.83
CA PHE A 177 1.25 4.93 5.40
C PHE A 177 2.57 4.20 5.17
N LEU A 178 2.56 3.20 4.29
CA LEU A 178 3.76 2.46 3.90
C LEU A 178 3.93 2.59 2.39
N VAL A 179 4.78 3.54 1.98
CA VAL A 179 5.23 3.69 0.59
C VAL A 179 6.36 2.70 0.36
N GLU A 180 6.07 1.58 -0.30
CA GLU A 180 6.95 0.40 -0.27
C GLU A 180 7.33 -0.14 -1.62
N THR A 181 8.34 -1.03 -1.60
CA THR A 181 8.91 -1.68 -2.79
C THR A 181 9.27 -0.66 -3.87
N CYS A 182 9.67 0.54 -3.45
CA CYS A 182 9.87 1.64 -4.36
C CYS A 182 11.25 1.57 -4.99
N PHE A 183 11.28 1.62 -6.32
CA PHE A 183 12.50 1.61 -7.12
C PHE A 183 12.71 2.91 -7.92
N ASP A 184 11.69 3.76 -7.97
CA ASP A 184 11.67 5.08 -8.62
C ASP A 184 11.39 6.18 -7.57
N THR A 185 12.33 7.11 -7.42
CA THR A 185 12.24 8.21 -6.46
C THR A 185 11.17 9.23 -6.79
N ILE A 186 10.85 9.43 -8.08
CA ILE A 186 9.77 10.34 -8.48
C ILE A 186 8.42 9.76 -8.04
N ASN A 187 8.23 8.44 -8.15
CA ASN A 187 7.03 7.78 -7.66
C ASN A 187 6.89 7.95 -6.14
N ILE A 188 7.98 7.77 -5.37
CA ILE A 188 7.98 8.01 -3.92
C ILE A 188 7.58 9.45 -3.60
N LYS A 189 8.18 10.44 -4.28
CA LYS A 189 7.85 11.85 -4.06
C LYS A 189 6.40 12.16 -4.38
N ALA A 190 5.83 11.55 -5.42
CA ALA A 190 4.43 11.72 -5.77
C ALA A 190 3.50 11.13 -4.69
N ALA A 191 3.83 9.94 -4.16
CA ALA A 191 3.09 9.32 -3.06
C ALA A 191 3.16 10.17 -1.78
N LEU A 192 4.35 10.63 -1.38
CA LEU A 192 4.55 11.49 -0.22
C LEU A 192 3.80 12.83 -0.36
N TYR A 193 3.84 13.42 -1.55
CA TYR A 193 3.09 14.65 -1.84
C TYR A 193 1.57 14.42 -1.74
N ALA A 194 1.06 13.33 -2.30
CA ALA A 194 -0.36 12.97 -2.20
C ALA A 194 -0.80 12.73 -0.75
N ILE A 195 0.03 12.04 0.05
CA ILE A 195 -0.23 11.83 1.49
C ILE A 195 -0.31 13.17 2.21
N ASN A 196 0.72 14.01 2.09
CA ASN A 196 0.77 15.30 2.77
C ASN A 196 -0.43 16.19 2.41
N GLN A 197 -0.78 16.28 1.12
CA GLN A 197 -1.91 17.08 0.66
C GLN A 197 -3.24 16.62 1.25
N GLU A 198 -3.47 15.32 1.38
CA GLU A 198 -4.71 14.81 1.96
C GLU A 198 -4.73 14.89 3.49
N LEU A 199 -3.58 14.78 4.16
CA LEU A 199 -3.45 15.03 5.59
C LEU A 199 -3.72 16.50 5.93
N GLU A 200 -3.13 17.44 5.18
CA GLU A 200 -3.35 18.88 5.33
C GLU A 200 -4.82 19.26 5.10
N LYS A 201 -5.44 18.75 4.02
CA LYS A 201 -6.87 19.01 3.73
C LYS A 201 -7.83 18.52 4.82
N ARG A 202 -7.40 17.55 5.63
CA ARG A 202 -8.21 16.92 6.67
C ARG A 202 -7.80 17.35 8.08
N ASP A 203 -6.88 18.32 8.19
CA ASP A 203 -6.31 18.80 9.46
C ASP A 203 -5.74 17.66 10.33
N ILE A 204 -5.08 16.68 9.70
CA ILE A 204 -4.45 15.54 10.39
C ILE A 204 -2.95 15.84 10.58
N ASP A 205 -2.61 16.36 11.76
CA ASP A 205 -1.22 16.74 12.07
C ASP A 205 -0.26 15.56 12.25
N LYS A 206 -0.77 14.36 12.54
CA LYS A 206 0.06 13.23 13.02
C LYS A 206 -0.36 11.90 12.41
N CYS A 207 0.18 11.61 11.23
CA CYS A 207 0.15 10.29 10.62
C CYS A 207 1.60 9.85 10.29
N PRO A 208 2.10 8.74 10.86
CA PRO A 208 3.41 8.20 10.51
C PRO A 208 3.43 7.75 9.04
N ILE A 209 4.55 8.01 8.38
CA ILE A 209 4.82 7.56 7.01
C ILE A 209 6.11 6.76 7.04
N MET A 210 6.06 5.55 6.50
CA MET A 210 7.21 4.68 6.26
C MET A 210 7.52 4.67 4.77
N VAL A 211 8.81 4.71 4.43
CA VAL A 211 9.29 4.55 3.06
C VAL A 211 10.22 3.35 3.02
N SER A 212 9.89 2.37 2.18
CA SER A 212 10.68 1.17 1.92
C SER A 212 11.07 1.13 0.45
N ALA A 213 12.38 1.08 0.18
CA ALA A 213 12.93 1.13 -1.16
C ALA A 213 13.68 -0.16 -1.52
N THR A 214 13.65 -0.50 -2.81
CA THR A 214 14.27 -1.71 -3.34
C THR A 214 15.62 -1.39 -3.97
N ILE A 215 16.65 -2.11 -3.52
CA ILE A 215 18.01 -2.07 -4.08
C ILE A 215 18.14 -3.22 -5.08
N ALA A 216 18.40 -2.88 -6.35
CA ALA A 216 18.26 -3.80 -7.46
C ALA A 216 19.40 -4.82 -7.54
N ASP A 217 20.61 -4.43 -7.12
CA ASP A 217 21.80 -5.27 -7.22
C ASP A 217 22.84 -4.96 -6.13
N LYS A 218 23.97 -5.66 -6.20
CA LYS A 218 25.10 -5.49 -5.26
C LYS A 218 25.78 -4.13 -5.36
N SER A 219 25.45 -3.28 -6.34
CA SER A 219 26.01 -1.93 -6.45
C SER A 219 25.45 -0.97 -5.40
N GLY A 220 24.38 -1.36 -4.68
CA GLY A 220 23.76 -0.53 -3.64
C GLY A 220 22.87 0.58 -4.22
N ARG A 221 22.35 0.38 -5.44
CA ARG A 221 21.51 1.35 -6.14
C ARG A 221 20.08 0.86 -6.34
N THR A 222 19.14 1.81 -6.40
CA THR A 222 17.78 1.57 -6.89
C THR A 222 17.81 1.28 -8.39
N LEU A 223 16.69 0.79 -8.96
CA LEU A 223 16.56 0.59 -10.41
C LEU A 223 16.76 1.90 -11.19
N ALA A 224 16.32 3.03 -10.62
CA ALA A 224 16.56 4.36 -11.16
C ALA A 224 18.02 4.86 -11.00
N GLY A 225 18.93 4.02 -10.47
CA GLY A 225 20.36 4.30 -10.37
C GLY A 225 20.77 5.16 -9.18
N GLN A 226 19.87 5.50 -8.26
CA GLN A 226 20.21 6.29 -7.06
C GLN A 226 20.86 5.44 -5.98
N THR A 227 21.84 6.00 -5.27
CA THR A 227 22.36 5.39 -4.03
C THR A 227 21.37 5.56 -2.88
N VAL A 228 21.49 4.73 -1.84
CA VAL A 228 20.65 4.82 -0.62
C VAL A 228 20.68 6.22 0.00
N GLU A 229 21.87 6.82 0.11
CA GLU A 229 22.05 8.16 0.68
C GLU A 229 21.36 9.23 -0.17
N ALA A 230 21.53 9.17 -1.50
CA ALA A 230 20.89 10.11 -2.42
C ALA A 230 19.36 10.00 -2.38
N LEU A 231 18.83 8.78 -2.25
CA LEU A 231 17.42 8.55 -2.06
C LEU A 231 16.92 9.21 -0.77
N LEU A 232 17.61 9.00 0.35
CA LEU A 232 17.23 9.60 1.65
C LEU A 232 17.16 11.12 1.55
N TYR A 233 18.18 11.78 1.00
CA TYR A 233 18.16 13.23 0.77
C TYR A 233 17.00 13.66 -0.13
N SER A 234 16.69 12.86 -1.15
CA SER A 234 15.62 13.16 -2.10
C SER A 234 14.21 13.10 -1.50
N VAL A 235 14.02 12.45 -0.35
CA VAL A 235 12.69 12.26 0.29
C VAL A 235 12.56 12.87 1.68
N SER A 236 13.64 13.46 2.22
CA SER A 236 13.67 14.05 3.57
C SER A 236 13.36 15.57 3.60
N HIS A 237 12.77 16.12 2.54
CA HIS A 237 12.48 17.55 2.40
C HIS A 237 10.98 17.84 2.53
#